data_AF-A0A8U0U8M8-F1
#
_entry.id   AF-A0A8U0U8M8-F1
#
_cell.length_a   1.000
_cell.length_b   1.000
_cell.length_c   1.000
_cell.angle_alpha   90.00
_cell.angle_beta   90.00
_cell.angle_gamma   90.00
#
_symmetry.space_group_name_H-M   'P 1'
#
loop_
_entity.id
_entity.type
_entity.pdbx_description
1 polymer ?
#
loop_
_entity_poly.entity_id
_entity_poly.type
_entity_poly.pdbx_seq_one_letter_code
_entity_poly.pdbx_strand_id
1 'polypeptide(L)'
;MVIITATTSSSAAHSPISTPLHWGSRFIPRVNRKAIAQRLLISMSYEASTHWTLTAIVLLGYLVGIVSSYPIPSRTNATLLEKRWETLFSRSILGISGERSDLNWESDYLLGIKRVRRLYCNVGIGFHLQVLPDGRINGVHNENQYSLLEISTVERGVVSLYGVRSELFVAMNGRGRLYGTTVFHDECKFRESMLPNNYNAYESSVYRGSYIALSKHGRLKRGKKATTAMTVTHFLPRI
;
A
#
# COMPACT_ATOMS: atom_id res chain seq x y z
N MET A 1 -6.43 54.35 -53.01
CA MET A 1 -7.68 54.58 -52.25
C MET A 1 -7.49 53.86 -50.92
N VAL A 2 -6.87 54.45 -49.88
CA VAL A 2 -7.23 55.68 -49.11
C VAL A 2 -8.58 55.42 -48.42
N ILE A 3 -8.65 55.27 -47.09
CA ILE A 3 -8.66 56.30 -46.02
C ILE A 3 -8.07 55.65 -44.72
N ILE A 4 -6.99 56.15 -44.07
CA ILE A 4 -6.91 57.24 -43.03
C ILE A 4 -7.42 56.75 -41.63
N THR A 5 -6.74 56.88 -40.47
CA THR A 5 -5.43 57.48 -40.04
C THR A 5 -4.78 56.64 -38.87
N ALA A 6 -4.04 57.05 -37.80
CA ALA A 6 -3.72 58.33 -37.14
C ALA A 6 -2.49 58.33 -36.16
N THR A 7 -2.32 59.48 -35.50
CA THR A 7 -1.48 59.98 -34.37
C THR A 7 -1.65 59.24 -33.01
N THR A 8 -0.88 59.34 -31.89
CA THR A 8 0.32 60.08 -31.35
C THR A 8 0.60 59.58 -29.90
N SER A 9 1.69 59.84 -29.12
CA SER A 9 3.15 60.06 -29.35
C SER A 9 3.91 60.35 -28.01
N SER A 10 5.14 59.86 -27.83
CA SER A 10 6.10 60.17 -26.70
C SER A 10 5.69 59.62 -25.29
N SER A 11 6.52 59.56 -24.22
CA SER A 11 7.95 59.86 -24.00
C SER A 11 8.51 59.16 -22.73
N ALA A 12 9.78 58.70 -22.75
CA ALA A 12 10.68 58.48 -21.58
C ALA A 12 10.21 57.49 -20.45
N ALA A 13 10.99 57.14 -19.40
CA ALA A 13 12.33 57.57 -18.98
C ALA A 13 13.12 56.51 -18.15
N HIS A 14 14.46 56.50 -18.26
CA HIS A 14 15.48 56.27 -17.20
C HIS A 14 15.59 54.88 -16.50
N SER A 15 16.74 54.43 -15.95
CA SER A 15 18.17 54.80 -16.08
C SER A 15 19.10 53.68 -15.52
N PRO A 16 20.42 53.62 -15.84
CA PRO A 16 21.23 52.38 -15.78
C PRO A 16 22.60 52.51 -15.02
N ILE A 17 23.60 51.64 -15.35
CA ILE A 17 25.07 51.76 -15.12
C ILE A 17 25.62 51.41 -13.70
N SER A 18 26.92 51.13 -13.47
CA SER A 18 27.85 50.02 -13.85
C SER A 18 29.33 50.42 -13.63
N THR A 19 30.26 49.56 -13.15
CA THR A 19 31.76 49.69 -13.33
C THR A 19 32.61 48.55 -12.70
N PRO A 20 33.95 48.40 -12.99
CA PRO A 20 34.74 47.16 -12.72
C PRO A 20 36.18 47.27 -12.12
N LEU A 21 36.76 46.10 -11.75
CA LEU A 21 38.19 45.63 -11.82
C LEU A 21 39.41 46.27 -11.07
N HIS A 22 40.28 45.34 -10.59
CA HIS A 22 41.78 45.30 -10.59
C HIS A 22 42.72 45.63 -9.36
N TRP A 23 43.45 44.59 -8.91
CA TRP A 23 44.88 44.46 -8.48
C TRP A 23 45.54 45.20 -7.27
N GLY A 24 46.25 44.41 -6.42
CA GLY A 24 47.71 44.59 -6.21
C GLY A 24 48.32 44.73 -4.78
N SER A 25 49.41 43.99 -4.51
CA SER A 25 50.53 44.24 -3.51
C SER A 25 50.76 43.21 -2.37
N ARG A 26 51.94 43.28 -1.69
CA ARG A 26 52.57 42.18 -0.89
C ARG A 26 52.94 42.53 0.58
N PHE A 27 53.28 41.47 1.35
CA PHE A 27 54.00 41.35 2.65
C PHE A 27 55.01 42.46 3.03
N ILE A 28 55.44 42.67 4.30
CA ILE A 28 55.91 41.74 5.36
C ILE A 28 55.68 42.31 6.79
N PRO A 29 55.50 41.45 7.83
CA PRO A 29 55.92 41.83 9.19
C PRO A 29 56.80 40.79 9.96
N ARG A 30 57.74 41.34 10.75
CA ARG A 30 58.62 40.81 11.83
C ARG A 30 58.51 39.34 12.29
N VAL A 31 59.67 38.67 12.35
CA VAL A 31 59.93 37.44 13.14
C VAL A 31 59.73 37.70 14.64
N ASN A 32 59.14 36.74 15.36
CA ASN A 32 58.84 36.85 16.78
C ASN A 32 59.30 35.59 17.56
N ARG A 33 59.90 35.75 18.75
CA ARG A 33 60.73 34.72 19.43
C ARG A 33 59.97 33.49 19.99
N LYS A 34 58.68 33.33 19.71
CA LYS A 34 57.84 32.23 20.24
C LYS A 34 58.01 30.89 19.52
N ALA A 35 58.59 30.88 18.32
CA ALA A 35 58.59 29.71 17.42
C ALA A 35 59.42 28.50 17.88
N ILE A 36 60.40 28.68 18.78
CA ILE A 36 61.30 27.58 19.22
C ILE A 36 60.58 26.65 20.21
N ALA A 37 59.86 27.21 21.20
CA ALA A 37 59.13 26.43 22.20
C ALA A 37 58.01 25.56 21.59
N GLN A 38 57.35 26.06 20.54
CA GLN A 38 56.27 25.31 19.88
C GLN A 38 56.79 24.09 19.10
N ARG A 39 58.00 24.10 18.54
CA ARG A 39 58.52 22.95 17.76
C ARG A 39 58.77 21.70 18.61
N LEU A 40 59.24 21.86 19.84
CA LEU A 40 59.42 20.73 20.77
C LEU A 40 58.08 20.10 21.17
N LEU A 41 57.09 20.93 21.53
CA LEU A 41 55.74 20.47 21.89
C LEU A 41 55.04 19.78 20.71
N ILE A 42 55.19 20.29 19.48
CA ILE A 42 54.62 19.67 18.28
C ILE A 42 55.23 18.28 18.05
N SER A 43 56.56 18.13 18.15
CA SER A 43 57.23 16.84 17.97
C SER A 43 56.74 15.78 18.97
N MET A 44 56.68 16.13 20.26
CA MET A 44 56.21 15.21 21.31
C MET A 44 54.71 14.89 21.18
N SER A 45 53.89 15.82 20.67
CA SER A 45 52.47 15.57 20.42
C SER A 45 52.20 14.59 19.29
N TYR A 46 53.08 14.54 18.26
CA TYR A 46 52.94 13.63 17.14
C TYR A 46 53.15 12.16 17.57
N GLU A 47 54.24 11.87 18.30
CA GLU A 47 54.53 10.51 18.78
C GLU A 47 53.51 10.02 19.83
N ALA A 48 53.00 10.90 20.69
CA ALA A 48 51.97 10.54 21.67
C ALA A 48 50.62 10.18 21.02
N SER A 49 50.30 10.73 19.84
CA SER A 49 49.01 10.54 19.16
C SER A 49 48.86 9.20 18.42
N THR A 50 49.96 8.65 17.89
CA THR A 50 49.93 7.45 17.04
C THR A 50 49.70 6.16 17.83
N HIS A 51 50.29 6.06 19.03
CA HIS A 51 50.13 4.90 19.92
C HIS A 51 48.66 4.65 20.32
N TRP A 52 47.94 5.71 20.72
CA TRP A 52 46.56 5.61 21.19
C TRP A 52 45.53 5.44 20.07
N THR A 53 45.81 5.92 18.86
CA THR A 53 44.93 5.72 17.70
C THR A 53 45.05 4.30 17.12
N LEU A 54 46.27 3.76 16.99
CA LEU A 54 46.48 2.41 16.45
C LEU A 54 45.91 1.31 17.35
N THR A 55 46.09 1.42 18.68
CA THR A 55 45.53 0.47 19.66
C THR A 55 43.99 0.46 19.65
N ALA A 56 43.36 1.62 19.55
CA ALA A 56 41.90 1.72 19.44
C ALA A 56 41.36 1.11 18.13
N ILE A 57 42.03 1.32 17.00
CA ILE A 57 41.62 0.76 15.69
C ILE A 57 41.72 -0.77 15.68
N VAL A 58 42.76 -1.36 16.26
CA VAL A 58 42.92 -2.83 16.33
C VAL A 58 41.82 -3.47 17.19
N LEU A 59 41.46 -2.87 18.33
CA LEU A 59 40.37 -3.36 19.18
C LEU A 59 38.99 -3.21 18.51
N LEU A 60 38.74 -2.13 17.79
CA LEU A 60 37.49 -1.95 17.04
C LEU A 60 37.37 -2.96 15.88
N GLY A 61 38.48 -3.26 15.19
CA GLY A 61 38.54 -4.30 14.15
C GLY A 61 38.24 -5.70 14.69
N TYR A 62 38.73 -6.03 15.88
CA TYR A 62 38.49 -7.36 16.50
C TYR A 62 37.01 -7.63 16.80
N LEU A 63 36.24 -6.61 17.18
CA LEU A 63 34.79 -6.74 17.42
C LEU A 63 33.94 -6.81 16.14
N VAL A 64 34.49 -6.45 14.98
CA VAL A 64 33.83 -6.64 13.67
C VAL A 64 34.23 -7.99 13.04
N GLY A 65 35.42 -8.51 13.33
CA GLY A 65 36.00 -9.69 12.70
C GLY A 65 35.33 -11.05 13.00
N ILE A 66 34.43 -11.14 13.99
CA ILE A 66 33.84 -12.42 14.44
C ILE A 66 32.38 -12.60 13.97
N VAL A 67 31.75 -11.58 13.35
CA VAL A 67 30.35 -11.65 12.89
C VAL A 67 30.21 -11.26 11.41
N SER A 68 30.90 -11.98 10.52
CA SER A 68 30.72 -11.84 9.07
C SER A 68 30.83 -13.16 8.28
N SER A 69 30.25 -14.24 8.82
CA SER A 69 30.12 -15.55 8.15
C SER A 69 28.67 -16.08 8.23
N TYR A 70 27.70 -15.25 7.82
CA TYR A 70 26.30 -15.64 7.70
C TYR A 70 25.77 -15.35 6.28
N PRO A 71 25.11 -16.32 5.61
CA PRO A 71 24.63 -16.14 4.24
C PRO A 71 23.46 -15.14 4.19
N ILE A 72 23.37 -14.37 3.10
CA ILE A 72 22.34 -13.35 2.88
C ILE A 72 20.94 -14.00 2.88
N PRO A 73 20.09 -13.77 3.91
CA PRO A 73 18.76 -14.33 3.96
C PRO A 73 17.78 -13.33 3.35
N SER A 74 17.68 -13.33 2.03
CA SER A 74 16.57 -12.61 1.38
C SER A 74 15.23 -13.19 1.88
N ARG A 75 14.24 -12.31 2.11
CA ARG A 75 12.80 -12.66 2.20
C ARG A 75 12.32 -13.44 3.45
N THR A 76 12.35 -12.83 4.64
CA THR A 76 11.71 -13.37 5.86
C THR A 76 10.64 -12.46 6.50
N ASN A 77 10.87 -11.15 6.59
CA ASN A 77 10.00 -10.22 7.35
C ASN A 77 8.52 -10.18 6.94
N ALA A 78 8.19 -10.51 5.69
CA ALA A 78 6.79 -10.64 5.25
C ALA A 78 6.05 -11.75 6.00
N THR A 79 6.68 -12.92 6.16
CA THR A 79 6.04 -14.13 6.68
C THR A 79 5.73 -14.08 8.17
N LEU A 80 6.48 -13.29 8.96
CA LEU A 80 6.21 -13.12 10.39
C LEU A 80 5.00 -12.20 10.63
N LEU A 81 4.85 -11.14 9.83
CA LEU A 81 3.64 -10.32 9.85
C LEU A 81 2.44 -11.13 9.35
N GLU A 82 2.59 -11.86 8.24
CA GLU A 82 1.53 -12.69 7.66
C GLU A 82 1.03 -13.76 8.65
N LYS A 83 1.92 -14.51 9.32
CA LYS A 83 1.56 -15.43 10.41
C LYS A 83 0.91 -14.73 11.60
N ARG A 84 1.36 -13.53 11.97
CA ARG A 84 0.75 -12.72 13.04
C ARG A 84 -0.68 -12.30 12.67
N TRP A 85 -0.97 -11.97 11.41
CA TRP A 85 -2.32 -11.65 10.93
C TRP A 85 -3.26 -12.87 11.08
N GLU A 86 -2.88 -14.04 10.56
CA GLU A 86 -3.70 -15.27 10.70
C GLU A 86 -3.98 -15.62 12.17
N THR A 87 -3.01 -15.37 13.05
CA THR A 87 -3.15 -15.60 14.50
C THR A 87 -4.13 -14.61 15.17
N LEU A 88 -4.28 -13.39 14.63
CA LEU A 88 -5.19 -12.36 15.15
C LEU A 88 -6.64 -12.53 14.66
N PHE A 89 -6.84 -12.95 13.40
CA PHE A 89 -8.18 -13.30 12.89
C PHE A 89 -8.77 -14.53 13.59
N SER A 90 -7.93 -15.39 14.16
CA SER A 90 -8.34 -16.57 14.92
C SER A 90 -8.91 -16.28 16.33
N ARG A 91 -9.02 -15.01 16.76
CA ARG A 91 -9.36 -14.63 18.16
C ARG A 91 -10.45 -13.56 18.34
N SER A 92 -11.08 -13.08 17.26
CA SER A 92 -11.82 -11.80 17.26
C SER A 92 -13.33 -11.91 17.00
N ILE A 93 -14.01 -12.94 17.53
CA ILE A 93 -15.48 -13.05 17.53
C ILE A 93 -15.99 -13.44 18.93
N LEU A 94 -16.38 -12.44 19.72
CA LEU A 94 -17.34 -12.59 20.83
C LEU A 94 -18.06 -11.25 21.07
N GLY A 95 -19.13 -11.00 20.31
CA GLY A 95 -20.01 -9.86 20.52
C GLY A 95 -21.22 -10.25 21.37
N ILE A 96 -21.19 -9.94 22.67
CA ILE A 96 -22.37 -10.03 23.54
C ILE A 96 -22.80 -8.62 23.89
N SER A 97 -24.00 -8.24 23.44
CA SER A 97 -24.79 -7.16 23.99
C SER A 97 -26.24 -7.64 24.00
N GLY A 98 -26.90 -7.57 25.15
CA GLY A 98 -28.18 -8.24 25.36
C GLY A 98 -29.26 -7.27 25.79
N GLU A 99 -30.22 -7.02 24.90
CA GLU A 99 -31.54 -6.50 25.25
C GLU A 99 -32.59 -7.11 24.30
N ARG A 100 -33.85 -7.21 24.74
CA ARG A 100 -34.88 -8.06 24.10
C ARG A 100 -35.56 -7.41 22.90
N SER A 101 -35.71 -8.16 21.80
CA SER A 101 -36.86 -8.02 20.90
C SER A 101 -37.22 -9.36 20.20
N ASP A 102 -38.26 -10.02 20.71
CA ASP A 102 -38.52 -11.45 20.42
C ASP A 102 -39.12 -11.75 19.02
N LEU A 103 -39.08 -10.79 18.08
CA LEU A 103 -39.52 -10.94 16.68
C LEU A 103 -38.48 -10.58 15.61
N ASN A 104 -37.33 -9.97 15.98
CA ASN A 104 -36.30 -9.59 15.01
C ASN A 104 -34.97 -10.38 15.14
N TRP A 105 -34.86 -11.23 16.17
CA TRP A 105 -33.64 -11.99 16.49
C TRP A 105 -33.08 -12.80 15.30
N GLU A 106 -33.95 -13.34 14.42
CA GLU A 106 -33.58 -14.06 13.20
C GLU A 106 -32.83 -13.18 12.18
N SER A 107 -33.21 -11.90 12.08
CA SER A 107 -32.50 -10.89 11.27
C SER A 107 -31.20 -10.45 11.95
N ASP A 108 -31.27 -10.18 13.26
CA ASP A 108 -30.18 -9.56 14.00
C ASP A 108 -29.00 -10.52 14.21
N TYR A 109 -29.24 -11.83 14.39
CA TYR A 109 -28.13 -12.78 14.44
C TYR A 109 -27.39 -12.83 13.09
N LEU A 110 -28.10 -12.72 11.97
CA LEU A 110 -27.48 -12.68 10.63
C LEU A 110 -26.62 -11.42 10.45
N LEU A 111 -27.10 -10.25 10.87
CA LEU A 111 -26.36 -8.98 10.82
C LEU A 111 -25.04 -9.02 11.61
N GLY A 112 -24.97 -9.84 12.67
CA GLY A 112 -23.74 -10.06 13.44
C GLY A 112 -22.70 -10.98 12.79
N ILE A 113 -23.06 -11.78 11.78
CA ILE A 113 -22.14 -12.78 11.21
C ILE A 113 -21.10 -12.12 10.28
N LYS A 114 -19.85 -12.12 10.76
CA LYS A 114 -18.65 -11.78 9.99
C LYS A 114 -17.78 -13.04 9.80
N ARG A 115 -17.32 -13.30 8.57
CA ARG A 115 -16.36 -14.37 8.26
C ARG A 115 -15.20 -13.82 7.43
N VAL A 116 -13.99 -13.95 7.93
CA VAL A 116 -12.76 -13.60 7.19
C VAL A 116 -12.37 -14.80 6.33
N ARG A 117 -12.38 -14.64 5.00
CA ARG A 117 -12.20 -15.72 4.00
C ARG A 117 -11.52 -15.21 2.73
N ARG A 118 -10.93 -16.13 1.96
CA ARG A 118 -10.39 -15.92 0.61
C ARG A 118 -11.39 -16.46 -0.41
N LEU A 119 -11.75 -15.71 -1.44
CA LEU A 119 -12.70 -16.17 -2.48
C LEU A 119 -11.97 -16.76 -3.69
N TYR A 120 -11.88 -18.09 -3.77
CA TYR A 120 -11.17 -18.82 -4.83
C TYR A 120 -12.09 -19.18 -6.01
N CYS A 121 -11.75 -18.70 -7.21
CA CYS A 121 -12.41 -19.06 -8.46
C CYS A 121 -11.58 -20.10 -9.24
N ASN A 122 -12.16 -21.26 -9.50
CA ASN A 122 -11.48 -22.39 -10.14
C ASN A 122 -11.49 -22.26 -11.68
N VAL A 123 -10.77 -21.27 -12.22
CA VAL A 123 -10.66 -21.01 -13.66
C VAL A 123 -9.21 -20.82 -14.12
N GLY A 124 -8.83 -21.43 -15.25
CA GLY A 124 -7.45 -21.40 -15.71
C GLY A 124 -6.53 -22.14 -14.72
N ILE A 125 -5.57 -21.44 -14.13
CA ILE A 125 -4.73 -21.96 -13.03
C ILE A 125 -5.36 -21.81 -11.64
N GLY A 126 -6.56 -21.24 -11.54
CA GLY A 126 -7.19 -20.90 -10.27
C GLY A 126 -6.75 -19.53 -9.74
N PHE A 127 -7.70 -18.74 -9.24
CA PHE A 127 -7.44 -17.36 -8.79
C PHE A 127 -8.29 -16.97 -7.57
N HIS A 128 -7.64 -16.42 -6.55
CA HIS A 128 -8.27 -15.73 -5.44
C HIS A 128 -8.65 -14.30 -5.85
N LEU A 129 -9.86 -13.85 -5.50
CA LEU A 129 -10.25 -12.45 -5.65
C LEU A 129 -9.43 -11.58 -4.68
N GLN A 130 -8.78 -10.54 -5.18
CA GLN A 130 -8.05 -9.55 -4.38
C GLN A 130 -8.53 -8.12 -4.64
N VAL A 131 -8.48 -7.29 -3.60
CA VAL A 131 -8.84 -5.86 -3.62
C VAL A 131 -7.59 -5.05 -3.27
N LEU A 132 -7.07 -4.29 -4.24
CA LEU A 132 -5.84 -3.52 -4.09
C LEU A 132 -6.11 -2.12 -3.51
N PRO A 133 -5.11 -1.48 -2.85
CA PRO A 133 -5.27 -0.14 -2.26
C PRO A 133 -5.59 0.98 -3.27
N ASP A 134 -5.35 0.77 -4.57
CA ASP A 134 -5.71 1.71 -5.64
C ASP A 134 -7.14 1.53 -6.17
N GLY A 135 -7.99 0.78 -5.44
CA GLY A 135 -9.38 0.49 -5.81
C GLY A 135 -9.52 -0.51 -6.95
N ARG A 136 -8.44 -1.12 -7.46
CA ARG A 136 -8.50 -2.16 -8.47
C ARG A 136 -8.81 -3.51 -7.85
N ILE A 137 -9.62 -4.28 -8.55
CA ILE A 137 -9.98 -5.65 -8.17
C ILE A 137 -9.56 -6.58 -9.30
N ASN A 138 -8.96 -7.71 -8.96
CA ASN A 138 -8.56 -8.76 -9.91
C ASN A 138 -8.43 -10.10 -9.20
N GLY A 139 -8.17 -11.15 -9.98
CA GLY A 139 -7.76 -12.46 -9.50
C GLY A 139 -6.24 -12.56 -9.39
N VAL A 140 -5.74 -13.22 -8.35
CA VAL A 140 -4.32 -13.57 -8.14
C VAL A 140 -4.23 -15.07 -7.87
N HIS A 141 -3.22 -15.75 -8.42
CA HIS A 141 -3.08 -17.20 -8.22
C HIS A 141 -2.67 -17.51 -6.77
N ASN A 142 -1.46 -17.07 -6.40
CA ASN A 142 -0.94 -17.18 -5.04
C ASN A 142 -1.72 -16.28 -4.08
N GLU A 143 -2.09 -16.84 -2.94
CA GLU A 143 -2.71 -16.12 -1.84
C GLU A 143 -1.80 -15.00 -1.31
N ASN A 144 -2.40 -13.90 -0.86
CA ASN A 144 -1.68 -12.77 -0.26
C ASN A 144 -2.61 -11.91 0.63
N GLN A 145 -2.04 -10.98 1.38
CA GLN A 145 -2.76 -10.05 2.27
C GLN A 145 -3.97 -9.30 1.65
N TYR A 146 -3.97 -9.01 0.34
CA TYR A 146 -5.07 -8.33 -0.38
C TYR A 146 -6.16 -9.27 -0.90
N SER A 147 -5.95 -10.59 -0.84
CA SER A 147 -6.94 -11.63 -1.16
C SER A 147 -7.82 -12.04 0.02
N LEU A 148 -7.56 -11.48 1.20
CA LEU A 148 -8.29 -11.73 2.43
C LEU A 148 -9.47 -10.75 2.55
N LEU A 149 -10.69 -11.28 2.59
CA LEU A 149 -11.93 -10.51 2.63
C LEU A 149 -12.70 -10.79 3.92
N GLU A 150 -13.17 -9.73 4.59
CA GLU A 150 -14.27 -9.86 5.54
C GLU A 150 -15.56 -9.93 4.73
N ILE A 151 -16.32 -11.01 4.93
CA ILE A 151 -17.66 -11.18 4.36
C ILE A 151 -18.66 -11.03 5.49
N SER A 152 -19.54 -10.04 5.38
CA SER A 152 -20.49 -9.68 6.44
C SER A 152 -21.90 -9.68 5.87
N THR A 153 -22.84 -10.29 6.58
CA THR A 153 -24.25 -10.32 6.16
C THR A 153 -24.90 -8.96 6.43
N VAL A 154 -25.58 -8.42 5.41
CA VAL A 154 -26.24 -7.11 5.42
C VAL A 154 -27.76 -7.26 5.43
N GLU A 155 -28.27 -8.29 4.77
CA GLU A 155 -29.68 -8.70 4.76
C GLU A 155 -29.69 -10.24 4.59
N ARG A 156 -30.84 -10.91 4.73
CA ARG A 156 -30.92 -12.38 4.57
C ARG A 156 -30.47 -12.82 3.16
N GLY A 157 -29.33 -13.50 3.08
CA GLY A 157 -28.71 -13.92 1.81
C GLY A 157 -28.03 -12.80 1.03
N VAL A 158 -27.81 -11.62 1.64
CA VAL A 158 -27.10 -10.48 1.06
C VAL A 158 -25.87 -10.17 1.90
N VAL A 159 -24.71 -10.03 1.27
CA VAL A 159 -23.42 -9.79 1.92
C VAL A 159 -22.71 -8.56 1.36
N SER A 160 -21.92 -7.91 2.20
CA SER A 160 -20.82 -7.03 1.77
C SER A 160 -19.51 -7.82 1.74
N LEU A 161 -18.64 -7.50 0.79
CA LEU A 161 -17.27 -8.01 0.72
C LEU A 161 -16.32 -6.85 0.98
N TYR A 162 -15.49 -6.94 2.03
CA TYR A 162 -14.56 -5.88 2.44
C TYR A 162 -13.11 -6.40 2.42
N GLY A 163 -12.25 -5.76 1.63
CA GLY A 163 -10.83 -6.10 1.52
C GLY A 163 -10.07 -5.69 2.78
N VAL A 164 -9.77 -6.67 3.65
CA VAL A 164 -9.29 -6.40 5.03
C VAL A 164 -7.99 -5.58 5.04
N ARG A 165 -7.12 -5.77 4.04
CA ARG A 165 -5.83 -5.08 3.94
C ARG A 165 -5.82 -3.82 3.08
N SER A 166 -6.84 -3.62 2.25
CA SER A 166 -6.99 -2.42 1.42
C SER A 166 -7.96 -1.40 2.03
N GLU A 167 -8.76 -1.81 3.01
CA GLU A 167 -9.79 -0.99 3.67
C GLU A 167 -10.87 -0.49 2.69
N LEU A 168 -11.22 -1.34 1.73
CA LEU A 168 -12.19 -1.06 0.66
C LEU A 168 -13.26 -2.14 0.54
N PHE A 169 -14.51 -1.72 0.44
CA PHE A 169 -15.61 -2.56 -0.02
C PHE A 169 -15.47 -2.86 -1.51
N VAL A 170 -15.77 -4.10 -1.90
CA VAL A 170 -16.07 -4.44 -3.30
C VAL A 170 -17.42 -3.81 -3.66
N ALA A 171 -17.49 -3.12 -4.80
CA ALA A 171 -18.72 -2.58 -5.36
C ALA A 171 -18.87 -2.93 -6.84
N MET A 172 -20.10 -2.99 -7.35
CA MET A 172 -20.38 -3.20 -8.78
C MET A 172 -21.31 -2.12 -9.35
N ASN A 173 -20.79 -1.34 -10.30
CA ASN A 173 -21.59 -0.32 -10.99
C ASN A 173 -22.49 -0.87 -12.09
N GLY A 174 -23.48 -0.06 -12.50
CA GLY A 174 -24.48 -0.41 -13.52
C GLY A 174 -23.94 -0.77 -14.91
N ARG A 175 -22.63 -0.62 -15.17
CA ARG A 175 -21.94 -1.15 -16.37
C ARG A 175 -21.41 -2.59 -16.17
N GLY A 176 -21.67 -3.18 -15.01
CA GLY A 176 -21.18 -4.49 -14.57
C GLY A 176 -19.68 -4.50 -14.30
N ARG A 177 -19.07 -3.40 -13.86
CA ARG A 177 -17.63 -3.35 -13.52
C ARG A 177 -17.46 -3.34 -12.01
N LEU A 178 -16.59 -4.21 -11.50
CA LEU A 178 -16.16 -4.14 -10.10
C LEU A 178 -15.12 -3.03 -9.87
N TYR A 179 -15.18 -2.43 -8.70
CA TYR A 179 -14.24 -1.42 -8.19
C TYR A 179 -14.22 -1.48 -6.65
N GLY A 180 -13.15 -0.96 -6.03
CA GLY A 180 -13.06 -0.78 -4.58
C GLY A 180 -13.55 0.61 -4.16
N THR A 181 -14.21 0.72 -3.00
CA THR A 181 -14.70 1.99 -2.42
C THR A 181 -14.53 1.99 -0.89
N THR A 182 -14.18 3.13 -0.30
CA THR A 182 -14.15 3.32 1.16
C THR A 182 -15.55 3.50 1.75
N VAL A 183 -16.52 3.95 0.94
CA VAL A 183 -17.89 4.25 1.38
C VAL A 183 -18.79 3.07 1.10
N PHE A 184 -19.51 2.60 2.12
CA PHE A 184 -20.54 1.58 1.97
C PHE A 184 -21.84 2.18 1.41
N HIS A 185 -22.38 1.56 0.36
CA HIS A 185 -23.61 1.94 -0.35
C HIS A 185 -24.17 0.72 -1.09
N ASP A 186 -25.38 0.78 -1.66
CA ASP A 186 -26.06 -0.40 -2.22
C ASP A 186 -25.29 -1.14 -3.35
N GLU A 187 -24.41 -0.48 -4.11
CA GLU A 187 -23.56 -1.19 -5.09
C GLU A 187 -22.54 -2.15 -4.44
N CYS A 188 -22.35 -2.09 -3.11
CA CYS A 188 -21.51 -2.99 -2.30
C CYS A 188 -22.26 -4.23 -1.78
N LYS A 189 -23.59 -4.30 -1.97
CA LYS A 189 -24.43 -5.41 -1.52
C LYS A 189 -24.53 -6.49 -2.61
N PHE A 190 -24.18 -7.72 -2.28
CA PHE A 190 -24.26 -8.87 -3.18
C PHE A 190 -25.15 -9.96 -2.63
N ARG A 191 -26.06 -10.50 -3.44
CA ARG A 191 -26.78 -11.74 -3.13
C ARG A 191 -25.81 -12.90 -3.26
N GLU A 192 -25.60 -13.63 -2.16
CA GLU A 192 -24.80 -14.86 -2.17
C GLU A 192 -25.73 -16.05 -2.37
N SER A 193 -25.46 -16.86 -3.40
CA SER A 193 -26.23 -18.07 -3.69
C SER A 193 -25.31 -19.28 -3.83
N MET A 194 -25.55 -20.33 -3.05
CA MET A 194 -24.93 -21.63 -3.26
C MET A 194 -25.41 -22.22 -4.60
N LEU A 195 -24.49 -22.80 -5.37
CA LEU A 195 -24.75 -23.43 -6.66
C LEU A 195 -24.78 -24.97 -6.52
N PRO A 196 -25.34 -25.71 -7.50
CA PRO A 196 -25.42 -27.17 -7.46
C PRO A 196 -24.08 -27.94 -7.38
N ASN A 197 -22.95 -27.25 -7.52
CA ASN A 197 -21.59 -27.79 -7.38
C ASN A 197 -20.89 -27.37 -6.07
N ASN A 198 -21.62 -26.83 -5.10
CA ASN A 198 -21.14 -26.34 -3.79
C ASN A 198 -20.17 -25.14 -3.85
N TYR A 199 -20.09 -24.44 -4.98
CA TYR A 199 -19.49 -23.10 -5.06
C TYR A 199 -20.58 -22.03 -4.81
N ASN A 200 -20.18 -20.83 -4.39
CA ASN A 200 -21.07 -19.68 -4.30
C ASN A 200 -20.95 -18.80 -5.55
N ALA A 201 -22.06 -18.18 -5.95
CA ALA A 201 -22.07 -17.01 -6.83
C ALA A 201 -22.47 -15.76 -6.04
N TYR A 202 -21.99 -14.60 -6.50
CA TYR A 202 -22.28 -13.29 -5.92
C TYR A 202 -22.90 -12.38 -6.99
N GLU A 203 -24.19 -12.09 -6.87
CA GLU A 203 -24.95 -11.23 -7.79
C GLU A 203 -25.10 -9.82 -7.20
N SER A 204 -24.97 -8.75 -7.98
CA SER A 204 -25.28 -7.40 -7.49
C SER A 204 -26.76 -7.31 -7.08
N SER A 205 -27.04 -6.87 -5.85
CA SER A 205 -28.41 -6.73 -5.33
C SER A 205 -29.24 -5.73 -6.14
N VAL A 206 -28.58 -4.63 -6.58
CA VAL A 206 -29.12 -3.56 -7.42
C VAL A 206 -29.21 -4.00 -8.87
N TYR A 207 -28.12 -4.53 -9.44
CA TYR A 207 -28.02 -4.84 -10.86
C TYR A 207 -28.19 -6.34 -11.11
N ARG A 208 -29.42 -6.83 -10.92
CA ARG A 208 -29.79 -8.24 -11.15
C ARG A 208 -29.26 -8.79 -12.49
N GLY A 209 -28.86 -10.05 -12.48
CA GLY A 209 -28.16 -10.72 -13.59
C GLY A 209 -26.71 -10.27 -13.79
N SER A 210 -26.13 -9.49 -12.87
CA SER A 210 -24.72 -9.06 -12.94
C SER A 210 -23.90 -9.71 -11.81
N TYR A 211 -23.04 -10.65 -12.17
CA TYR A 211 -22.27 -11.45 -11.19
C TYR A 211 -20.81 -10.99 -11.05
N ILE A 212 -20.24 -11.17 -9.85
CA ILE A 212 -18.78 -11.15 -9.67
C ILE A 212 -18.19 -12.24 -10.56
N ALA A 213 -17.15 -11.93 -11.34
CA ALA A 213 -16.59 -12.89 -12.29
C ALA A 213 -15.11 -12.69 -12.63
N LEU A 214 -14.35 -13.78 -12.62
CA LEU A 214 -12.94 -13.83 -13.05
C LEU A 214 -12.78 -14.64 -14.34
N SER A 215 -11.96 -14.13 -15.26
CA SER A 215 -11.56 -14.87 -16.47
C SER A 215 -10.46 -15.89 -16.16
N LYS A 216 -10.22 -16.83 -17.09
CA LYS A 216 -9.10 -17.82 -17.05
C LYS A 216 -7.68 -17.23 -16.96
N HIS A 217 -7.55 -15.90 -16.91
CA HIS A 217 -6.30 -15.15 -16.80
C HIS A 217 -6.30 -14.18 -15.59
N GLY A 218 -7.15 -14.41 -14.59
CA GLY A 218 -7.27 -13.56 -13.39
C GLY A 218 -7.84 -12.15 -13.64
N ARG A 219 -8.13 -11.77 -14.88
CA ARG A 219 -8.75 -10.46 -15.19
C ARG A 219 -10.25 -10.51 -14.89
N LEU A 220 -10.81 -9.44 -14.33
CA LEU A 220 -12.27 -9.27 -14.18
C LEU A 220 -13.00 -9.45 -15.52
N LYS A 221 -14.16 -10.10 -15.48
CA LYS A 221 -15.18 -9.99 -16.54
C LYS A 221 -16.20 -8.91 -16.15
N ARG A 222 -16.95 -8.40 -17.14
CA ARG A 222 -18.13 -7.58 -16.84
C ARG A 222 -19.25 -8.49 -16.33
N GLY A 223 -19.90 -8.15 -15.22
CA GLY A 223 -20.92 -9.00 -14.59
C GLY A 223 -22.10 -9.31 -15.51
N LYS A 224 -22.54 -8.32 -16.31
CA LYS A 224 -23.55 -8.47 -17.39
C LYS A 224 -23.13 -9.39 -18.57
N LYS A 225 -21.95 -10.02 -18.50
CA LYS A 225 -21.42 -11.02 -19.45
C LYS A 225 -20.96 -12.30 -18.74
N ALA A 226 -21.57 -12.61 -17.60
CA ALA A 226 -21.33 -13.79 -16.80
C ALA A 226 -22.68 -14.28 -16.22
N THR A 227 -22.85 -15.59 -16.07
CA THR A 227 -24.04 -16.20 -15.48
C THR A 227 -23.61 -17.38 -14.59
N THR A 228 -24.49 -17.84 -13.71
CA THR A 228 -24.25 -18.97 -12.81
C THR A 228 -23.96 -20.29 -13.52
N ALA A 229 -24.34 -20.43 -14.80
CA ALA A 229 -23.95 -21.56 -15.65
C ALA A 229 -22.45 -21.53 -16.06
N MET A 230 -21.76 -20.41 -15.87
CA MET A 230 -20.35 -20.24 -16.24
C MET A 230 -19.44 -20.28 -15.00
N THR A 231 -18.44 -21.17 -15.00
CA THR A 231 -17.47 -21.34 -13.91
C THR A 231 -16.71 -20.07 -13.52
N VAL A 232 -16.63 -19.09 -14.40
CA VAL A 232 -16.10 -17.73 -14.13
C VAL A 232 -16.83 -16.98 -13.00
N THR A 233 -18.05 -17.42 -12.61
CA THR A 233 -18.83 -16.87 -11.49
C THR A 233 -18.76 -17.70 -10.21
N HIS A 234 -18.07 -18.85 -10.25
CA HIS A 234 -18.05 -19.82 -9.15
C HIS A 234 -16.89 -19.50 -8.21
N PHE A 235 -17.20 -19.19 -6.95
CA PHE A 235 -16.21 -18.89 -5.92
C PHE A 235 -16.40 -19.82 -4.72
N LEU A 236 -15.31 -20.45 -4.29
CA LEU A 236 -15.23 -21.24 -3.07
C LEU A 236 -14.65 -20.36 -1.96
N PRO A 237 -15.39 -20.10 -0.86
CA PRO A 237 -14.84 -19.46 0.32
C PRO A 237 -13.84 -20.39 1.02
N ARG A 238 -12.56 -20.03 0.96
CA ARG A 238 -11.46 -20.70 1.67
C ARG A 238 -11.09 -19.92 2.93
N ILE A 239 -10.50 -20.61 3.90
CA ILE A 239 -9.73 -19.98 4.99
C ILE A 239 -8.37 -19.63 4.39
#